data_AF-A0A536QK62-F1
#
_entry.id   AF-A0A536QK62-F1
#
_cell.length_a   1.000
_cell.length_b   1.000
_cell.length_c   1.000
_cell.angle_alpha   90.00
_cell.angle_beta   90.00
_cell.angle_gamma   90.00
#
_symmetry.space_group_name_H-M   'P 1'
#
loop_
_entity.id
_entity.type
_entity.pdbx_description
1 polymer ?
#
loop_
_entity_poly.entity_id
_entity_poly.type
_entity_poly.pdbx_seq_one_letter_code
_entity_poly.pdbx_strand_id
1 'polypeptide(L)' 'MSKMIQIRNVPEPVHRTLKSRAAQAGKTLSDYLLAEVQEIADLPTVSELTHRIRQRAATNLKGSSAALIRRHRDAK' A
#
# COMPACT_ATOMS: atom_id res chain seq x y z
N MET A 1 -21.68 1.34 -7.65
CA MET A 1 -22.43 1.57 -6.39
C MET A 1 -21.49 2.22 -5.40
N SER A 2 -21.74 3.46 -5.00
CA SER A 2 -20.98 4.07 -3.90
C SER A 2 -21.38 3.42 -2.57
N LYS A 3 -20.41 3.18 -1.69
CA LYS A 3 -20.67 2.72 -0.32
C LYS A 3 -20.15 3.77 0.66
N MET A 4 -20.96 4.10 1.65
CA MET A 4 -20.59 5.05 2.71
C MET A 4 -19.91 4.29 3.86
N ILE A 5 -18.80 4.83 4.35
CA ILE A 5 -18.10 4.33 5.54
C ILE A 5 -18.21 5.40 6.63
N GLN A 6 -18.75 5.02 7.79
CA GLN A 6 -18.80 5.89 8.97
C GLN A 6 -17.78 5.40 10.00
N ILE A 7 -16.81 6.25 10.35
CA ILE A 7 -15.83 5.97 11.41
C ILE A 7 -16.39 6.54 12.72
N ARG A 8 -16.54 5.69 13.74
CA ARG A 8 -17.10 6.06 15.06
C ARG A 8 -15.98 6.16 16.11
N ASN A 9 -16.25 6.91 17.18
CA ASN A 9 -15.37 7.04 18.34
C ASN A 9 -13.96 7.55 18.00
N VAL A 10 -13.84 8.49 17.06
CA VAL A 10 -12.55 9.10 16.71
C VAL A 10 -12.11 10.02 17.86
N PRO A 11 -10.93 9.81 18.46
CA PRO A 11 -10.43 10.70 19.49
C PRO A 11 -10.24 12.12 18.95
N GLU A 12 -10.64 13.14 19.71
CA GLU A 12 -10.55 14.55 19.32
C GLU A 12 -9.15 14.97 18.80
N PRO A 13 -8.02 14.53 19.41
CA PRO A 13 -6.69 14.86 18.91
C PRO A 13 -6.43 14.33 17.49
N VAL A 14 -6.96 13.14 17.19
CA VAL A 14 -6.82 12.49 15.88
C VAL A 14 -7.64 13.26 14.85
N HIS A 15 -8.91 13.55 15.18
CA HIS A 15 -9.78 14.32 14.32
C HIS A 15 -9.19 15.69 13.96
N ARG A 16 -8.66 16.42 14.95
CA ARG A 16 -8.00 17.73 14.74
C ARG A 16 -6.78 17.62 13.83
N THR A 17 -5.96 16.59 14.03
CA THR A 17 -4.76 16.36 13.22
C THR A 17 -5.12 16.08 11.77
N LEU A 18 -6.11 15.21 11.53
CA LEU A 18 -6.56 14.86 10.18
C LEU A 18 -7.21 16.05 9.47
N LYS A 19 -7.99 16.86 10.19
CA LYS A 19 -8.58 18.10 9.64
C LYS A 19 -7.53 19.10 9.21
N SER A 20 -6.46 19.25 10.01
CA SER A 20 -5.32 20.10 9.66
C SER A 20 -4.62 19.62 8.38
N ARG A 21 -4.33 18.32 8.28
CA ARG A 21 -3.71 17.71 7.09
C ARG A 21 -4.59 17.85 5.85
N ALA A 22 -5.89 17.64 5.98
CA ALA A 22 -6.84 17.84 4.88
C ALA A 22 -6.83 19.29 4.37
N ALA A 23 -6.85 20.26 5.28
CA ALA A 23 -6.76 21.69 4.93
C ALA A 23 -5.42 22.03 4.24
N GLN A 24 -4.29 21.49 4.74
CA GLN A 24 -2.97 21.65 4.11
C GLN A 24 -2.91 21.07 2.70
N ALA A 25 -3.61 19.95 2.46
CA ALA A 25 -3.73 19.33 1.15
C ALA A 25 -4.78 20.00 0.24
N GLY A 26 -5.48 21.05 0.69
CA GLY A 26 -6.55 21.70 -0.06
C GLY A 26 -7.80 20.82 -0.27
N LYS A 27 -8.00 19.81 0.59
CA LYS A 27 -9.07 18.82 0.49
C LYS A 27 -10.07 18.95 1.62
N THR A 28 -11.31 18.50 1.40
CA THR A 28 -12.23 18.25 2.52
C THR A 28 -11.71 17.09 3.37
N LEU A 29 -12.12 17.01 4.63
CA LEU A 29 -11.72 15.90 5.51
C LEU A 29 -12.16 14.54 4.94
N SER A 30 -13.35 14.49 4.34
CA SER A 30 -13.88 13.28 3.70
C SER A 30 -13.06 12.86 2.49
N ASP A 31 -12.69 13.80 1.62
CA ASP A 31 -11.87 13.48 0.43
C ASP A 31 -10.44 13.09 0.80
N TYR A 32 -9.89 13.74 1.83
CA TYR A 32 -8.59 13.38 2.39
C TYR A 32 -8.62 11.95 2.94
N LEU A 33 -9.59 11.62 3.78
CA LEU A 33 -9.74 10.28 4.34
C LEU A 33 -10.02 9.22 3.28
N LEU A 34 -10.81 9.53 2.26
CA LEU A 34 -11.10 8.60 1.18
C LEU A 34 -9.83 8.24 0.40
N ALA A 35 -8.97 9.22 0.11
CA ALA A 35 -7.70 8.98 -0.56
C ALA A 35 -6.80 8.06 0.27
N GLU A 36 -6.67 8.32 1.58
CA GLU A 36 -5.86 7.49 2.48
C GLU A 36 -6.40 6.06 2.59
N VAL A 37 -7.73 5.88 2.69
CA VAL A 37 -8.36 4.55 2.70
C VAL A 37 -8.15 3.81 1.38
N GLN A 38 -8.18 4.52 0.25
CA GLN A 38 -7.92 3.93 -1.06
C GLN A 38 -6.47 3.43 -1.15
N GLU A 39 -5.50 4.23 -0.72
CA GLU A 39 -4.09 3.80 -0.69
C GLU A 39 -3.89 2.56 0.18
N ILE A 40 -4.55 2.49 1.34
CA ILE A 40 -4.52 1.31 2.21
C ILE A 40 -5.14 0.09 1.52
N ALA A 41 -6.26 0.27 0.80
CA ALA A 41 -6.95 -0.82 0.12
C ALA A 41 -6.19 -1.34 -1.11
N ASP A 42 -5.41 -0.47 -1.76
CA ASP A 42 -4.61 -0.84 -2.93
C ASP A 42 -3.36 -1.66 -2.55
N LEU A 43 -2.89 -1.54 -1.31
CA LEU A 43 -1.76 -2.30 -0.78
C LEU A 43 -2.21 -3.70 -0.34
N PRO A 44 -1.74 -4.79 -1.00
CA PRO A 44 -2.07 -6.12 -0.55
C PRO A 44 -1.41 -6.39 0.81
N THR A 45 -2.14 -7.05 1.69
CA THR A 45 -1.56 -7.57 2.93
C THR A 45 -0.48 -8.61 2.63
N VAL A 46 0.42 -8.86 3.58
CA VAL A 46 1.48 -9.88 3.43
C VAL A 46 0.88 -11.26 3.12
N SER A 47 -0.25 -11.60 3.74
CA SER A 47 -0.96 -12.86 3.50
C SER A 47 -1.48 -12.96 2.08
N GLU A 48 -2.16 -11.91 1.59
CA GLU A 48 -2.67 -11.85 0.21
C GLU A 48 -1.54 -11.88 -0.80
N LEU A 49 -0.45 -11.15 -0.56
CA LEU A 49 0.72 -11.15 -1.40
C LEU A 49 1.35 -12.55 -1.46
N THR A 50 1.50 -13.22 -0.31
CA THR A 50 2.03 -14.59 -0.24
C THR A 50 1.13 -15.56 -1.01
N HIS A 51 -0.19 -15.44 -0.87
CA HIS A 51 -1.14 -16.25 -1.61
C HIS A 51 -1.01 -16.01 -3.13
N ARG A 52 -0.93 -14.76 -3.56
CA ARG A 52 -0.69 -14.38 -4.97
C ARG A 52 0.61 -14.96 -5.50
N ILE A 53 1.69 -14.94 -4.71
CA ILE A 53 2.99 -15.51 -5.10
C ILE A 53 2.87 -17.03 -5.29
N ARG A 54 2.22 -17.73 -4.37
CA ARG A 54 2.05 -19.19 -4.44
C ARG A 54 1.20 -19.64 -5.63
N GLN A 55 0.25 -18.81 -6.07
CA GLN A 55 -0.56 -19.08 -7.25
C GLN A 55 0.18 -18.86 -8.57
N ARG A 56 1.32 -18.16 -8.57
CA ARG A 56 2.10 -17.96 -9.81
C ARG A 56 2.77 -19.26 -10.22
N ALA A 57 2.70 -19.58 -11.52
CA ALA A 57 3.43 -20.68 -12.09
C ALA A 57 4.94 -20.50 -11.85
N ALA A 58 5.59 -21.55 -11.36
CA ALA A 58 7.03 -21.54 -11.17
C ALA A 58 7.72 -21.38 -12.53
N THR A 59 8.47 -20.29 -12.71
CA THR A 59 9.30 -20.08 -13.90
C THR A 59 10.55 -20.93 -13.80
N ASN A 60 10.80 -21.76 -14.81
CA ASN A 60 12.05 -22.52 -14.89
C ASN A 60 13.18 -21.57 -15.29
N LEU A 61 13.97 -21.14 -14.29
CA LEU A 61 15.11 -20.26 -14.52
C LEU A 61 16.31 -21.09 -14.96
N LYS A 62 16.97 -20.68 -16.05
CA LYS A 62 18.17 -21.35 -16.61
C LYS A 62 19.43 -21.23 -15.74
N GLY A 63 19.33 -20.66 -14.54
CA GLY A 63 20.47 -20.46 -13.64
C GLY A 63 20.11 -19.63 -12.40
N SER A 64 21.06 -19.55 -11.47
CA SER A 64 20.89 -18.81 -10.22
C SER A 64 20.88 -17.29 -10.44
N SER A 65 19.82 -16.62 -10.00
CA SER A 65 19.72 -15.17 -9.97
C SER A 65 20.83 -14.53 -9.12
N ALA A 66 21.22 -15.18 -8.02
CA ALA A 66 22.31 -14.71 -7.17
C ALA A 66 23.66 -14.68 -7.90
N ALA A 67 23.92 -15.67 -8.76
CA ALA A 67 25.15 -15.72 -9.55
C ALA A 67 25.19 -14.62 -10.62
N LEU A 68 24.04 -14.29 -11.23
CA LEU A 68 23.93 -13.19 -12.19
C LEU A 68 24.14 -11.82 -11.52
N ILE A 69 23.51 -11.58 -10.37
CA ILE A 69 23.66 -10.33 -9.60
C ILE A 69 25.13 -10.15 -9.18
N ARG A 70 25.79 -11.21 -8.73
CA ARG A 70 27.20 -11.17 -8.33
C ARG A 70 28.11 -10.81 -9.50
N ARG A 71 27.94 -11.45 -10.66
CA ARG A 71 28.69 -11.08 -11.89
C ARG A 71 28.51 -9.60 -12.26
N HIS A 72 27.29 -9.07 -12.19
CA HIS A 72 27.04 -7.66 -12.47
C HIS A 72 27.69 -6.71 -11.47
N ARG A 73 27.80 -7.11 -10.20
CA ARG A 73 28.45 -6.31 -9.16
C ARG A 73 29.97 -6.31 -9.31
N ASP A 74 30.54 -7.46 -9.63
CA ASP A 74 32.00 -7.65 -9.73
C ASP A 74 32.55 -7.09 -11.06
N ALA A 75 31.69 -6.81 -12.05
CA ALA A 75 32.04 -6.21 -13.33
C ALA A 75 32.10 -4.66 -13.31
N LYS A 76 32.02 -4.04 -12.12
CA LYS A 76 32.08 -2.59 -11.91
C LYS A 76 33.32 -2.24 -11.09
#